data_AF-A0AAW9WGJ9-F1
#
_entry.id   AF-A0AAW9WGJ9-F1
#
_cell.length_a   1.000
_cell.length_b   1.000
_cell.length_c   1.000
_cell.angle_alpha   90.00
_cell.angle_beta   90.00
_cell.angle_gamma   90.00
#
_symmetry.space_group_name_H-M   'P 1'
#
loop_
_entity.id
_entity.type
_entity.pdbx_description
1 polymer ?
#
loop_
_entity_poly.entity_id
_entity_poly.type
_entity_poly.pdbx_seq_one_letter_code
_entity_poly.pdbx_strand_id
1 'polypeptide(L)'
;MLLNKEKNFISAVVYVYNQETQIYRFLELVNETLRNSFEKYEIICVNDASTDGSIKEIKRYASTVKGNVISILNMSFYQGLELSMNAGVDLAIGDFVFEFDLPHASYSSNLIIDVYQRSLQGYDIVAAAPLHGKRTSSKIFYAVFNRLSHTQYLLRTESFRILSRRGINRVHSMSRTIPYRKAVYANCGLKTDVITYDNESYSSFQDKDTLHKQKDTALDAMILYTDIAYRFSMVFAYIMMFITTLTGIYTVCIYIGGRPVVGWTTTMLFLSFAFLGLFVILTIIIKYMSLILKINFNKQKYIIESIEKITN
;
A
#
# COMPACT_ATOMS: atom_id res chain seq x y z
N MET A 1 40.08 -4.81 10.79
CA MET A 1 39.21 -6.02 10.83
C MET A 1 38.46 -6.04 9.52
N LEU A 2 38.87 -6.88 8.57
CA LEU A 2 38.16 -7.03 7.29
C LEU A 2 36.82 -7.70 7.62
N LEU A 3 35.73 -6.92 7.68
CA LEU A 3 34.39 -7.48 7.74
C LEU A 3 34.21 -8.33 6.49
N ASN A 4 34.01 -9.64 6.66
CA ASN A 4 33.57 -10.51 5.58
C ASN A 4 32.24 -9.96 5.09
N LYS A 5 32.25 -9.38 3.89
CA LYS A 5 31.04 -8.87 3.27
C LYS A 5 30.17 -10.04 2.83
N GLU A 6 28.86 -9.82 2.89
CA GLU A 6 27.86 -10.76 2.41
C GLU A 6 27.94 -10.86 0.89
N LYS A 7 27.87 -12.10 0.37
CA LYS A 7 27.96 -12.40 -1.07
C LYS A 7 26.64 -12.26 -1.81
N ASN A 8 25.53 -12.25 -1.08
CA ASN A 8 24.20 -12.06 -1.65
C ASN A 8 24.10 -10.67 -2.27
N PHE A 9 23.47 -10.59 -3.44
CA PHE A 9 23.27 -9.32 -4.11
C PHE A 9 22.02 -8.63 -3.53
N ILE A 10 22.16 -7.38 -3.10
CA ILE A 10 21.05 -6.58 -2.58
C ILE A 10 20.62 -5.50 -3.57
N SER A 11 19.31 -5.36 -3.80
CA SER A 11 18.73 -4.18 -4.46
C SER A 11 17.97 -3.33 -3.45
N ALA A 12 18.23 -2.04 -3.38
CA ALA A 12 17.44 -1.10 -2.59
C ALA A 12 16.57 -0.25 -3.50
N VAL A 13 15.26 -0.45 -3.46
CA VAL A 13 14.28 0.34 -4.21
C VAL A 13 13.76 1.45 -3.31
N VAL A 14 13.91 2.70 -3.75
CA VAL A 14 13.53 3.89 -2.99
C VAL A 14 12.51 4.68 -3.79
N TYR A 15 11.32 4.89 -3.23
CA TYR A 15 10.32 5.77 -3.81
C TYR A 15 10.66 7.25 -3.57
N VAL A 16 10.53 8.07 -4.60
CA VAL A 16 10.80 9.50 -4.54
C VAL A 16 9.67 10.28 -5.20
N TYR A 17 9.03 11.15 -4.41
CA TYR A 17 8.09 12.17 -4.90
C TYR A 17 8.20 13.42 -4.04
N ASN A 18 8.75 14.49 -4.61
CA ASN A 18 8.95 15.77 -3.95
C ASN A 18 9.69 15.69 -2.59
N GLN A 19 10.90 15.12 -2.59
CA GLN A 19 11.72 14.88 -1.40
C GLN A 19 13.13 15.50 -1.49
N GLU A 20 13.25 16.68 -2.09
CA GLU A 20 14.52 17.38 -2.30
C GLU A 20 15.38 17.52 -1.02
N THR A 21 14.76 17.82 0.12
CA THR A 21 15.49 18.13 1.36
C THR A 21 16.09 16.91 2.07
N GLN A 22 15.56 15.71 1.83
CA GLN A 22 15.90 14.51 2.62
C GLN A 22 16.64 13.45 1.80
N ILE A 23 16.39 13.40 0.49
CA ILE A 23 16.87 12.31 -0.37
C ILE A 23 18.39 12.15 -0.34
N TYR A 24 19.14 13.26 -0.31
CA TYR A 24 20.61 13.21 -0.26
C TYR A 24 21.12 12.45 0.97
N ARG A 25 20.67 12.86 2.17
CA ARG A 25 21.07 12.23 3.44
C ARG A 25 20.61 10.79 3.55
N PHE A 26 19.42 10.49 3.01
CA PHE A 26 18.88 9.15 3.01
C PHE A 26 19.72 8.20 2.14
N LEU A 27 20.09 8.64 0.92
CA LEU A 27 20.94 7.85 0.04
C LEU A 27 22.34 7.65 0.64
N GLU A 28 22.87 8.66 1.34
CA GLU A 28 24.13 8.54 2.08
C GLU A 28 24.08 7.40 3.11
N LEU A 29 23.08 7.41 3.98
CA LEU A 29 22.89 6.38 5.00
C LEU A 29 22.73 4.98 4.40
N VAL A 30 21.87 4.83 3.38
CA VAL A 30 21.61 3.53 2.74
C VAL A 30 22.87 3.03 2.03
N ASN A 31 23.54 3.88 1.26
CA ASN A 31 24.74 3.50 0.52
C ASN A 31 25.88 3.10 1.46
N GLU A 32 26.14 3.86 2.53
CA GLU A 32 27.17 3.49 3.52
C GLU A 32 26.87 2.15 4.18
N THR A 33 25.62 1.95 4.59
CA THR A 33 25.18 0.70 5.24
C THR A 33 25.35 -0.50 4.32
N LEU A 34 24.92 -0.37 3.05
CA LEU A 34 25.02 -1.45 2.06
C LEU A 34 26.48 -1.70 1.64
N ARG A 35 27.25 -0.63 1.40
CA ARG A 35 28.66 -0.72 1.01
C ARG A 35 29.50 -1.44 2.05
N ASN A 36 29.23 -1.21 3.33
CA ASN A 36 29.97 -1.84 4.42
C ASN A 36 29.61 -3.31 4.61
N SER A 37 28.38 -3.70 4.24
CA SER A 37 27.82 -5.02 4.56
C SER A 37 27.84 -6.00 3.39
N PHE A 38 27.76 -5.53 2.14
CA PHE A 38 27.58 -6.38 0.95
C PHE A 38 28.68 -6.19 -0.10
N GLU A 39 29.07 -7.27 -0.77
CA GLU A 39 30.03 -7.22 -1.88
C GLU A 39 29.43 -6.56 -3.13
N LYS A 40 28.17 -6.87 -3.41
CA LYS A 40 27.41 -6.35 -4.56
C LYS A 40 26.07 -5.82 -4.09
N TYR A 41 25.76 -4.60 -4.49
CA TYR A 41 24.49 -3.98 -4.22
C TYR A 41 24.16 -2.93 -5.29
N GLU A 42 22.88 -2.62 -5.42
CA GLU A 42 22.37 -1.57 -6.29
C GLU A 42 21.29 -0.77 -5.56
N ILE A 43 21.13 0.48 -5.94
CA ILE A 43 20.12 1.39 -5.42
C ILE A 43 19.31 1.90 -6.62
N ILE A 44 18.01 1.68 -6.60
CA ILE A 44 17.07 2.08 -7.63
C ILE A 44 16.17 3.17 -7.05
N CYS A 45 16.41 4.41 -7.45
CA CYS A 45 15.56 5.54 -7.10
C CYS A 45 14.42 5.64 -8.11
N VAL A 46 13.19 5.40 -7.68
CA VAL A 46 12.01 5.56 -8.53
C VAL A 46 11.43 6.96 -8.33
N ASN A 47 11.60 7.82 -9.32
CA ASN A 47 11.03 9.15 -9.37
C ASN A 47 9.62 9.13 -9.96
N ASP A 48 8.63 9.43 -9.15
CA ASP A 48 7.21 9.46 -9.52
C ASP A 48 6.77 10.81 -10.11
N ALA A 49 7.50 11.28 -11.12
CA ALA A 49 7.34 12.60 -11.74
C ALA A 49 7.38 13.77 -10.72
N SER A 50 8.44 13.82 -9.91
CA SER A 50 8.68 14.93 -8.98
C SER A 50 8.81 16.26 -9.71
N THR A 51 8.26 17.32 -9.10
CA THR A 51 8.28 18.69 -9.62
C THR A 51 9.33 19.58 -8.97
N ASP A 52 10.00 19.08 -7.93
CA ASP A 52 11.04 19.79 -7.16
C ASP A 52 12.46 19.43 -7.61
N GLY A 53 13.48 19.82 -6.83
CA GLY A 53 14.88 19.50 -7.08
C GLY A 53 15.31 18.07 -6.79
N SER A 54 14.39 17.14 -6.46
CA SER A 54 14.73 15.77 -6.01
C SER A 54 15.70 15.03 -6.95
N ILE A 55 15.44 15.08 -8.27
CA ILE A 55 16.29 14.42 -9.27
C ILE A 55 17.70 15.00 -9.28
N LYS A 56 17.82 16.33 -9.12
CA LYS A 56 19.11 17.02 -9.08
C LYS A 56 19.92 16.57 -7.87
N GLU A 57 19.28 16.45 -6.71
CA GLU A 57 19.93 15.97 -5.49
C GLU A 57 20.35 14.49 -5.58
N ILE A 58 19.53 13.63 -6.22
CA ILE A 58 19.92 12.24 -6.49
C ILE A 58 21.16 12.20 -7.40
N LYS A 59 21.17 12.97 -8.48
CA LYS A 59 22.31 13.07 -9.40
C LYS A 59 23.56 13.62 -8.71
N ARG A 60 23.38 14.62 -7.83
CA ARG A 60 24.46 15.21 -7.02
C ARG A 60 25.06 14.20 -6.04
N TYR A 61 24.24 13.37 -5.41
CA TYR A 61 24.75 12.30 -4.56
C TYR A 61 25.44 11.21 -5.38
N ALA A 62 24.81 10.77 -6.47
CA ALA A 62 25.34 9.72 -7.32
C ALA A 62 26.71 10.07 -7.93
N SER A 63 26.97 11.34 -8.22
CA SER A 63 28.29 11.80 -8.69
C SER A 63 29.41 11.72 -7.64
N THR A 64 29.09 11.51 -6.36
CA THR A 64 30.09 11.28 -5.30
C THR A 64 30.42 9.81 -5.09
N VAL A 65 29.54 8.90 -5.54
CA VAL A 65 29.69 7.46 -5.36
C VAL A 65 30.49 6.88 -6.52
N LYS A 66 31.45 6.00 -6.22
CA LYS A 66 32.23 5.28 -7.24
C LYS A 66 31.53 3.98 -7.61
N GLY A 67 31.37 3.73 -8.90
CA GLY A 67 30.72 2.54 -9.45
C GLY A 67 29.24 2.72 -9.77
N ASN A 68 28.73 1.88 -10.67
CA ASN A 68 27.37 1.95 -11.23
C ASN A 68 26.33 1.38 -10.27
N VAL A 69 26.28 1.95 -9.07
CA VAL A 69 25.44 1.47 -7.97
C VAL A 69 24.05 2.10 -8.02
N ILE A 70 23.92 3.34 -8.51
CA ILE A 70 22.67 4.11 -8.45
C ILE A 70 22.02 4.20 -9.83
N SER A 71 20.78 3.74 -9.92
CA SER A 71 19.91 3.87 -11.09
C SER A 71 18.71 4.77 -10.76
N ILE A 72 18.32 5.64 -11.68
CA ILE A 72 17.12 6.45 -11.59
C ILE A 72 16.10 5.91 -12.58
N LEU A 73 14.91 5.58 -12.09
CA LEU A 73 13.75 5.20 -12.92
C LEU A 73 12.75 6.36 -12.87
N ASN A 74 12.54 7.03 -14.00
CA ASN A 74 11.60 8.15 -14.12
C ASN A 74 10.25 7.63 -14.64
N MET A 75 9.20 7.84 -13.85
CA MET A 75 7.82 7.58 -14.27
C MET A 75 7.34 8.70 -15.20
N SER A 76 6.57 8.38 -16.24
CA SER A 76 6.14 9.37 -17.24
C SER A 76 5.18 10.45 -16.71
N PHE A 77 4.47 10.13 -15.66
CA PHE A 77 3.62 11.03 -14.91
C PHE A 77 3.39 10.43 -13.53
N TYR A 78 2.84 11.23 -12.63
CA TYR A 78 2.53 10.80 -11.27
C TYR A 78 1.54 9.63 -11.29
N GLN A 79 2.00 8.45 -10.86
CA GLN A 79 1.24 7.20 -10.82
C GLN A 79 1.00 6.72 -9.38
N GLY A 80 1.72 7.25 -8.40
CA GLY A 80 1.58 6.95 -6.98
C GLY A 80 2.51 5.84 -6.50
N LEU A 81 2.64 5.75 -5.17
CA LEU A 81 3.60 4.89 -4.47
C LEU A 81 3.59 3.42 -4.94
N GLU A 82 2.42 2.78 -4.99
CA GLU A 82 2.35 1.33 -5.23
C GLU A 82 2.80 0.97 -6.66
N LEU A 83 2.38 1.74 -7.68
CA LEU A 83 2.75 1.49 -9.07
C LEU A 83 4.24 1.78 -9.32
N SER A 84 4.73 2.88 -8.75
CA SER A 84 6.14 3.28 -8.85
C SER A 84 7.06 2.27 -8.15
N MET A 85 6.69 1.79 -6.96
CA MET A 85 7.46 0.75 -6.29
C MET A 85 7.44 -0.58 -7.06
N ASN A 86 6.32 -0.96 -7.67
CA ASN A 86 6.29 -2.15 -8.54
C ASN A 86 7.26 -2.01 -9.72
N ALA A 87 7.36 -0.81 -10.33
CA ALA A 87 8.32 -0.56 -11.40
C ALA A 87 9.78 -0.72 -10.95
N GLY A 88 10.11 -0.23 -9.74
CA GLY A 88 11.44 -0.40 -9.16
C GLY A 88 11.76 -1.86 -8.80
N VAL A 89 10.79 -2.60 -8.26
CA VAL A 89 10.96 -4.03 -7.93
C VAL A 89 11.10 -4.89 -9.19
N ASP A 90 10.35 -4.59 -10.25
CA ASP A 90 10.47 -5.27 -11.55
C ASP A 90 11.84 -5.00 -12.21
N LEU A 91 12.49 -3.86 -11.92
CA LEU A 91 13.87 -3.55 -12.37
C LEU A 91 14.96 -4.20 -11.49
N ALA A 92 14.67 -4.46 -10.22
CA ALA A 92 15.63 -4.95 -9.24
C ALA A 92 16.10 -6.39 -9.54
N ILE A 93 17.42 -6.63 -9.48
CA ILE A 93 18.04 -7.93 -9.82
C ILE A 93 18.68 -8.70 -8.64
N GLY A 94 18.73 -8.12 -7.44
CA GLY A 94 19.33 -8.73 -6.24
C GLY A 94 18.62 -9.96 -5.68
N ASP A 95 19.31 -10.81 -4.92
CA ASP A 95 18.72 -11.95 -4.21
C ASP A 95 17.71 -11.49 -3.15
N PHE A 96 17.94 -10.32 -2.56
CA PHE A 96 17.00 -9.64 -1.68
C PHE A 96 16.77 -8.20 -2.14
N VAL A 97 15.54 -7.73 -1.97
CA VAL A 97 15.13 -6.38 -2.34
C VAL A 97 14.61 -5.64 -1.13
N PHE A 98 15.28 -4.55 -0.75
CA PHE A 98 14.74 -3.59 0.19
C PHE A 98 13.77 -2.66 -0.52
N GLU A 99 12.64 -2.41 0.11
CA GLU A 99 11.65 -1.43 -0.34
C GLU A 99 11.54 -0.32 0.70
N PHE A 100 11.85 0.91 0.28
CA PHE A 100 11.72 2.11 1.08
C PHE A 100 10.58 2.98 0.53
N ASP A 101 9.49 3.07 1.27
CA ASP A 101 8.28 3.82 0.86
C ASP A 101 8.50 5.35 0.91
N LEU A 102 9.45 5.80 1.73
CA LEU A 102 9.81 7.21 1.92
C LEU A 102 11.32 7.33 2.14
N PRO A 103 12.00 8.35 1.57
CA PRO A 103 13.41 8.60 1.78
C PRO A 103 13.66 9.34 3.11
N HIS A 104 13.16 8.76 4.19
CA HIS A 104 13.31 9.28 5.55
C HIS A 104 13.72 8.15 6.50
N ALA A 105 14.90 8.27 7.10
CA ALA A 105 15.41 7.32 8.07
C ALA A 105 15.12 7.81 9.49
N SER A 106 14.01 7.33 10.08
CA SER A 106 13.76 7.49 11.53
C SER A 106 14.28 6.32 12.36
N TYR A 107 15.20 5.53 11.80
CA TYR A 107 15.74 4.32 12.40
C TYR A 107 17.26 4.28 12.26
N SER A 108 17.92 3.55 13.16
CA SER A 108 19.36 3.30 13.08
C SER A 108 19.70 2.50 11.82
N SER A 109 20.85 2.79 11.20
CA SER A 109 21.40 2.01 10.08
C SER A 109 21.53 0.52 10.39
N ASN A 110 21.77 0.16 11.66
CA ASN A 110 21.83 -1.23 12.10
C ASN A 110 20.54 -2.00 11.83
N LEU A 111 19.38 -1.33 11.87
CA LEU A 111 18.09 -1.98 11.65
C LEU A 111 17.96 -2.55 10.23
N ILE A 112 18.60 -1.93 9.22
CA ILE A 112 18.62 -2.44 7.85
C ILE A 112 19.29 -3.82 7.82
N ILE A 113 20.38 -3.98 8.58
CA ILE A 113 21.13 -5.23 8.67
C ILE A 113 20.36 -6.25 9.51
N ASP A 114 19.74 -5.85 10.62
CA ASP A 114 18.94 -6.75 11.46
C ASP A 114 17.78 -7.38 10.69
N VAL A 115 17.11 -6.58 9.84
CA VAL A 115 16.03 -7.03 8.96
C VAL A 115 16.55 -8.05 7.93
N TYR A 116 17.72 -7.82 7.34
CA TYR A 116 18.37 -8.79 6.44
C TYR A 116 18.74 -10.09 7.16
N GLN A 117 19.36 -10.01 8.34
CA GLN A 117 19.75 -11.18 9.13
C GLN A 117 18.52 -12.01 9.53
N ARG A 118 17.40 -11.37 9.82
CA ARG A 118 16.12 -12.07 10.06
C ARG A 118 15.64 -12.80 8.81
N SER A 119 15.80 -12.22 7.62
CA SER A 119 15.41 -12.89 6.38
C SER A 119 16.24 -14.16 6.12
N LEU A 120 17.54 -14.15 6.48
CA LEU A 120 18.40 -15.34 6.41
C LEU A 120 17.93 -16.50 7.31
N GLN A 121 17.13 -16.23 8.36
CA GLN A 121 16.54 -17.27 9.22
C GLN A 121 15.38 -18.03 8.54
N GLY A 122 15.08 -17.73 7.27
CA GLY A 122 14.05 -18.41 6.48
C GLY A 122 12.73 -17.64 6.37
N TYR A 123 12.74 -16.35 6.69
CA TYR A 123 11.61 -15.44 6.46
C TYR A 123 11.75 -14.76 5.11
N ASP A 124 10.74 -14.88 4.25
CA ASP A 124 10.76 -14.31 2.90
C ASP A 124 10.43 -12.82 2.88
N ILE A 125 9.69 -12.34 3.87
CA ILE A 125 9.26 -10.96 3.98
C ILE A 125 9.50 -10.52 5.41
N VAL A 126 10.41 -9.56 5.61
CA VAL A 126 10.65 -8.99 6.94
C VAL A 126 10.45 -7.49 6.87
N ALA A 127 9.56 -6.97 7.70
CA ALA A 127 9.27 -5.54 7.76
C ALA A 127 9.83 -4.91 9.05
N ALA A 128 10.20 -3.64 8.97
CA ALA A 128 10.52 -2.81 10.11
C ALA A 128 9.33 -1.89 10.43
N ALA A 129 8.84 -1.93 11.67
CA ALA A 129 7.71 -1.11 12.10
C ALA A 129 8.03 -0.31 13.37
N PRO A 130 7.65 0.97 13.45
CA PRO A 130 7.83 1.75 14.66
C PRO A 130 6.84 1.30 15.75
N LEU A 131 7.31 1.26 17.00
CA LEU A 131 6.49 0.92 18.17
C LEU A 131 5.44 2.02 18.45
N HIS A 132 5.86 3.28 18.32
CA HIS A 132 5.07 4.49 18.57
C HIS A 132 4.90 5.32 17.29
N GLY A 133 3.77 6.04 17.13
CA GLY A 133 3.54 6.92 15.97
C GLY A 133 2.44 6.52 14.96
N LYS A 134 1.51 5.64 15.31
CA LYS A 134 0.39 5.29 14.42
C LYS A 134 -0.67 6.40 14.37
N ARG A 135 -0.87 7.01 13.19
CA ARG A 135 -2.04 7.87 12.90
C ARG A 135 -3.34 7.11 13.22
N THR A 136 -4.30 7.80 13.83
CA THR A 136 -5.60 7.23 14.25
C THR A 136 -6.41 6.67 13.08
N SER A 137 -6.38 7.33 11.92
CA SER A 137 -7.02 6.84 10.69
C SER A 137 -6.45 5.50 10.22
N SER A 138 -5.12 5.36 10.26
CA SER A 138 -4.44 4.10 9.92
C SER A 138 -4.77 2.99 10.91
N LYS A 139 -4.96 3.31 12.20
CA LYS A 139 -5.38 2.31 13.20
C LYS A 139 -6.76 1.73 12.88
N ILE A 140 -7.72 2.56 12.48
CA ILE A 140 -9.08 2.09 12.12
C ILE A 140 -9.02 1.23 10.87
N PHE A 141 -8.32 1.68 9.83
CA PHE A 141 -8.13 0.91 8.60
C PHE A 141 -7.54 -0.47 8.88
N TYR A 142 -6.41 -0.54 9.60
CA TYR A 142 -5.78 -1.81 9.92
C TYR A 142 -6.64 -2.65 10.86
N ALA A 143 -7.38 -2.05 11.81
CA ALA A 143 -8.29 -2.81 12.67
C ALA A 143 -9.42 -3.47 11.88
N VAL A 144 -10.03 -2.74 10.94
CA VAL A 144 -11.10 -3.26 10.06
C VAL A 144 -10.53 -4.32 9.12
N PHE A 145 -9.43 -4.02 8.43
CA PHE A 145 -8.79 -4.95 7.51
C PHE A 145 -8.37 -6.23 8.22
N ASN A 146 -7.64 -6.14 9.33
CA ASN A 146 -7.13 -7.32 10.05
C ASN A 146 -8.25 -8.16 10.69
N ARG A 147 -9.41 -7.56 10.98
CA ARG A 147 -10.57 -8.29 11.51
C ARG A 147 -11.37 -9.00 10.42
N LEU A 148 -11.44 -8.41 9.23
CA LEU A 148 -12.29 -8.90 8.14
C LEU A 148 -11.53 -9.69 7.08
N SER A 149 -10.22 -9.50 6.98
CA SER A 149 -9.37 -10.28 6.10
C SER A 149 -9.05 -11.63 6.73
N HIS A 150 -9.03 -12.67 5.91
CA HIS A 150 -8.58 -14.01 6.29
C HIS A 150 -7.05 -14.17 6.15
N THR A 151 -6.29 -13.07 6.31
CA THR A 151 -4.83 -13.08 6.11
C THR A 151 -4.13 -13.75 7.28
N GLN A 152 -3.02 -14.43 7.00
CA GLN A 152 -2.19 -15.05 8.06
C GLN A 152 -1.43 -14.01 8.90
N TYR A 153 -1.23 -12.80 8.35
CA TYR A 153 -0.44 -11.76 8.98
C TYR A 153 -1.21 -10.45 9.11
N LEU A 154 -0.98 -9.75 10.22
CA LEU A 154 -1.62 -8.48 10.57
C LEU A 154 -0.92 -7.32 9.88
N LEU A 155 -1.67 -6.52 9.12
CA LEU A 155 -1.17 -5.29 8.54
C LEU A 155 -0.81 -4.27 9.62
N ARG A 156 0.33 -3.59 9.43
CA ARG A 156 0.82 -2.51 10.28
C ARG A 156 1.43 -1.39 9.44
N THR A 157 1.57 -0.21 10.05
CA THR A 157 2.44 0.83 9.49
C THR A 157 3.88 0.34 9.62
N GLU A 158 4.55 0.23 8.49
CA GLU A 158 5.93 -0.23 8.35
C GLU A 158 6.70 0.91 7.70
N SER A 159 7.96 1.08 8.09
CA SER A 159 8.85 2.11 7.56
C SER A 159 9.54 1.63 6.29
N PHE A 160 10.02 0.39 6.30
CA PHE A 160 10.61 -0.29 5.15
C PHE A 160 10.48 -1.80 5.33
N ARG A 161 10.79 -2.56 4.27
CA ARG A 161 10.81 -4.02 4.31
C ARG A 161 11.93 -4.59 3.44
N ILE A 162 12.29 -5.84 3.69
CA ILE A 162 13.09 -6.67 2.79
C ILE A 162 12.24 -7.81 2.26
N LEU A 163 12.43 -8.14 0.99
CA LEU A 163 11.79 -9.23 0.29
C LEU A 163 12.85 -10.16 -0.28
N SER A 164 12.69 -11.46 -0.08
CA SER A 164 13.46 -12.46 -0.81
C SER A 164 13.01 -12.52 -2.28
N ARG A 165 13.92 -12.89 -3.18
CA ARG A 165 13.57 -13.13 -4.60
C ARG A 165 12.44 -14.15 -4.76
N ARG A 166 12.39 -15.15 -3.87
CA ARG A 166 11.29 -16.13 -3.78
C ARG A 166 9.95 -15.45 -3.44
N GLY A 167 9.96 -14.50 -2.50
CA GLY A 167 8.78 -13.70 -2.12
C GLY A 167 8.25 -12.86 -3.28
N ILE A 168 9.14 -12.14 -3.97
CA ILE A 168 8.79 -11.31 -5.13
C ILE A 168 8.16 -12.16 -6.23
N ASN A 169 8.81 -13.28 -6.59
CA ASN A 169 8.32 -14.18 -7.64
C ASN A 169 6.96 -14.80 -7.28
N ARG A 170 6.74 -15.15 -6.00
CA ARG A 170 5.43 -15.65 -5.52
C ARG A 170 4.35 -14.59 -5.71
N VAL A 171 4.59 -13.37 -5.27
CA VAL A 171 3.63 -12.28 -5.36
C VAL A 171 3.30 -11.96 -6.82
N HIS A 172 4.31 -11.88 -7.67
CA HIS A 172 4.14 -11.66 -9.10
C HIS A 172 3.32 -12.78 -9.77
N SER A 173 3.44 -14.03 -9.31
CA SER A 173 2.63 -15.14 -9.82
C SER A 173 1.15 -15.09 -9.41
N MET A 174 0.83 -14.47 -8.27
CA MET A 174 -0.52 -14.40 -7.73
C MET A 174 -1.37 -13.30 -8.33
N SER A 175 -0.75 -12.14 -8.60
CA SER A 175 -1.46 -11.01 -9.21
C SER A 175 -0.56 -10.22 -10.14
N ARG A 176 -1.05 -9.97 -11.35
CA ARG A 176 -0.36 -9.09 -12.32
C ARG A 176 -0.41 -7.62 -11.90
N THR A 177 -1.48 -7.23 -11.21
CA THR A 177 -1.69 -5.87 -10.71
C THR A 177 -1.64 -5.92 -9.19
N ILE A 178 -0.75 -5.15 -8.58
CA ILE A 178 -0.62 -5.07 -7.14
C ILE A 178 -1.23 -3.74 -6.69
N PRO A 179 -2.54 -3.69 -6.38
CA PRO A 179 -3.19 -2.45 -5.96
C PRO A 179 -2.69 -1.99 -4.58
N TYR A 180 -2.26 -2.93 -3.73
CA TYR A 180 -1.68 -2.62 -2.43
C TYR A 180 -0.71 -3.71 -1.98
N ARG A 181 0.60 -3.41 -2.03
CA ARG A 181 1.66 -4.41 -1.78
C ARG A 181 1.53 -5.08 -0.43
N LYS A 182 1.21 -4.33 0.64
CA LYS A 182 1.13 -4.90 2.00
C LYS A 182 0.10 -6.02 2.12
N ALA A 183 -1.09 -5.84 1.51
CA ALA A 183 -2.12 -6.87 1.51
C ALA A 183 -1.74 -8.09 0.68
N VAL A 184 -1.07 -7.90 -0.46
CA VAL A 184 -0.60 -9.02 -1.29
C VAL A 184 0.49 -9.81 -0.59
N TYR A 185 1.42 -9.12 0.07
CA TYR A 185 2.48 -9.73 0.87
C TYR A 185 1.91 -10.52 2.07
N ALA A 186 0.93 -9.97 2.79
CA ALA A 186 0.25 -10.69 3.87
C ALA A 186 -0.51 -11.93 3.39
N ASN A 187 -0.95 -11.95 2.13
CA ASN A 187 -1.69 -13.07 1.52
C ASN A 187 -0.82 -14.05 0.73
N CYS A 188 0.49 -13.84 0.60
CA CYS A 188 1.34 -14.66 -0.27
C CYS A 188 1.61 -16.09 0.24
N GLY A 189 1.23 -16.36 1.49
CA GLY A 189 1.37 -17.66 2.16
C GLY A 189 2.80 -18.03 2.54
N LEU A 190 3.75 -17.10 2.42
CA LEU A 190 5.15 -17.29 2.82
C LEU A 190 5.38 -16.85 4.27
N LYS A 191 6.52 -17.23 4.84
CA LYS A 191 6.90 -16.82 6.20
C LYS A 191 7.20 -15.33 6.21
N THR A 192 6.48 -14.58 7.05
CA THR A 192 6.72 -13.15 7.24
C THR A 192 6.99 -12.83 8.70
N ASP A 193 7.82 -11.81 8.96
CA ASP A 193 8.13 -11.33 10.30
C ASP A 193 8.18 -9.80 10.35
N VAL A 194 8.03 -9.23 11.55
CA VAL A 194 8.07 -7.78 11.76
C VAL A 194 8.98 -7.46 12.93
N ILE A 195 10.06 -6.73 12.65
CA ILE A 195 10.95 -6.18 13.68
C ILE A 195 10.41 -4.83 14.12
N THR A 196 10.13 -4.70 15.41
CA THR A 196 9.70 -3.43 16.00
C THR A 196 10.88 -2.64 16.55
N TYR A 197 10.91 -1.34 16.30
CA TYR A 197 11.94 -0.44 16.82
C TYR A 197 11.32 0.78 17.49
N ASP A 198 12.03 1.37 18.45
CA ASP A 198 11.62 2.61 19.09
C ASP A 198 12.05 3.81 18.23
N ASN A 199 11.16 4.78 18.07
CA ASN A 199 11.36 5.89 17.15
C ASN A 199 11.27 7.21 17.92
N GLU A 200 12.40 7.94 18.00
CA GLU A 200 12.48 9.19 18.76
C GLU A 200 11.72 10.35 18.11
N SER A 201 11.37 10.28 16.82
CA SER A 201 10.50 11.30 16.20
C SER A 201 9.90 10.83 14.87
N TYR A 202 8.62 10.42 14.89
CA TYR A 202 7.83 10.31 13.66
C TYR A 202 7.41 11.72 13.23
N SER A 203 8.30 12.44 12.55
CA SER A 203 7.95 13.73 11.96
C SER A 203 7.00 13.49 10.78
N SER A 204 5.78 14.00 10.89
CA SER A 204 4.72 13.77 9.92
C SER A 204 4.89 14.64 8.67
N PHE A 205 5.99 14.46 7.94
CA PHE A 205 6.20 15.12 6.65
C PHE A 205 5.64 14.23 5.55
N GLN A 206 4.37 14.44 5.24
CA GLN A 206 3.77 13.83 4.07
C GLN A 206 2.87 14.88 3.42
N ASP A 207 3.14 15.16 2.15
CA ASP A 207 2.39 16.13 1.38
C ASP A 207 0.90 15.80 1.37
N LYS A 208 0.06 16.84 1.43
CA LYS A 208 -1.41 16.67 1.53
C LYS A 208 -1.97 15.88 0.35
N ASP A 209 -1.37 16.02 -0.84
CA ASP A 209 -1.83 15.34 -2.05
C ASP A 209 -1.48 13.84 -2.08
N THR A 210 -0.35 13.43 -1.50
CA THR A 210 -0.03 12.00 -1.31
C THR A 210 -1.02 11.33 -0.34
N LEU A 211 -1.56 12.08 0.63
CA LEU A 211 -2.53 11.56 1.61
C LEU A 211 -3.90 11.29 1.01
N HIS A 212 -4.36 12.08 0.03
CA HIS A 212 -5.65 11.86 -0.62
C HIS A 212 -5.62 10.59 -1.48
N LYS A 213 -4.61 10.42 -2.33
CA LYS A 213 -4.50 9.24 -3.21
C LYS A 213 -4.19 7.93 -2.45
N GLN A 214 -3.46 8.01 -1.33
CA GLN A 214 -3.29 6.86 -0.45
C GLN A 214 -4.61 6.38 0.17
N LYS A 215 -5.56 7.29 0.47
CA LYS A 215 -6.89 6.90 0.99
C LYS A 215 -7.72 6.16 -0.04
N ASP A 216 -7.74 6.63 -1.29
CA ASP A 216 -8.48 5.97 -2.36
C ASP A 216 -7.90 4.58 -2.66
N THR A 217 -6.57 4.47 -2.67
CA THR A 217 -5.88 3.18 -2.84
C THR A 217 -6.19 2.20 -1.71
N ALA A 218 -6.20 2.67 -0.47
CA ALA A 218 -6.54 1.86 0.70
C ALA A 218 -8.00 1.39 0.67
N LEU A 219 -8.94 2.25 0.27
CA LEU A 219 -10.36 1.89 0.13
C LEU A 219 -10.56 0.84 -0.98
N ASP A 220 -9.95 1.05 -2.15
CA ASP A 220 -10.00 0.08 -3.25
C ASP A 220 -9.40 -1.28 -2.81
N ALA A 221 -8.29 -1.28 -2.07
CA ALA A 221 -7.69 -2.49 -1.51
C ALA A 221 -8.59 -3.16 -0.48
N MET A 222 -9.24 -2.39 0.40
CA MET A 222 -10.19 -2.95 1.37
C MET A 222 -11.36 -3.63 0.67
N ILE A 223 -11.91 -3.01 -0.38
CA ILE A 223 -13.03 -3.58 -1.17
C ILE A 223 -12.60 -4.85 -1.91
N LEU A 224 -11.36 -4.90 -2.42
CA LEU A 224 -10.86 -6.05 -3.18
C LEU A 224 -10.49 -7.25 -2.30
N TYR A 225 -9.85 -7.01 -1.15
CA TYR A 225 -9.33 -8.07 -0.27
C TYR A 225 -10.27 -8.42 0.89
N THR A 226 -11.38 -7.71 1.07
CA THR A 226 -12.37 -8.01 2.12
C THR A 226 -13.79 -8.02 1.57
N ASP A 227 -14.65 -8.86 2.16
CA ASP A 227 -16.08 -8.91 1.82
C ASP A 227 -16.89 -7.77 2.44
N ILE A 228 -16.24 -6.67 2.86
CA ILE A 228 -16.89 -5.65 3.69
C ILE A 228 -18.05 -4.97 2.97
N ALA A 229 -17.89 -4.63 1.68
CA ALA A 229 -18.93 -3.93 0.95
C ALA A 229 -20.08 -4.86 0.53
N TYR A 230 -19.81 -6.16 0.35
CA TYR A 230 -20.85 -7.18 0.26
C TYR A 230 -21.62 -7.34 1.58
N ARG A 231 -20.92 -7.54 2.70
CA ARG A 231 -21.55 -7.69 4.03
C ARG A 231 -22.35 -6.46 4.43
N PHE A 232 -21.85 -5.26 4.14
CA PHE A 232 -22.57 -4.01 4.37
C PHE A 232 -23.86 -3.95 3.53
N SER A 233 -23.77 -4.25 2.23
CA SER A 233 -24.94 -4.33 1.34
C SER A 233 -25.97 -5.34 1.85
N MET A 234 -25.52 -6.51 2.31
CA MET A 234 -26.39 -7.56 2.86
C MET A 234 -27.10 -7.11 4.13
N VAL A 235 -26.38 -6.57 5.12
CA VAL A 235 -26.98 -6.07 6.37
C VAL A 235 -27.99 -4.98 6.07
N PHE A 236 -27.64 -4.06 5.18
CA PHE A 236 -28.51 -2.96 4.80
C PHE A 236 -29.76 -3.45 4.05
N ALA A 237 -29.62 -4.44 3.16
CA ALA A 237 -30.76 -5.10 2.51
C ALA A 237 -31.68 -5.80 3.51
N TYR A 238 -31.14 -6.49 4.52
CA TYR A 238 -31.94 -7.11 5.57
C TYR A 238 -32.69 -6.10 6.42
N ILE A 239 -32.07 -4.97 6.78
CA ILE A 239 -32.73 -3.88 7.49
C ILE A 239 -33.90 -3.33 6.65
N MET A 240 -33.68 -3.10 5.36
CA MET A 240 -34.73 -2.63 4.46
C MET A 240 -35.86 -3.65 4.31
N MET A 241 -35.54 -4.94 4.18
CA MET A 241 -36.52 -6.03 4.13
C MET A 241 -37.37 -6.07 5.41
N PHE A 242 -36.73 -5.91 6.57
CA PHE A 242 -37.41 -5.88 7.86
C PHE A 242 -38.37 -4.69 7.98
N ILE A 243 -37.91 -3.48 7.64
CA ILE A 243 -38.75 -2.27 7.66
C ILE A 243 -39.91 -2.40 6.68
N THR A 244 -39.67 -2.94 5.48
CA THR A 244 -40.69 -3.17 4.44
C THR A 244 -41.75 -4.17 4.90
N THR A 245 -41.34 -5.21 5.63
CA THR A 245 -42.27 -6.20 6.17
C THR A 245 -43.14 -5.58 7.25
N LEU A 246 -42.57 -4.77 8.14
CA LEU A 246 -43.34 -4.06 9.19
C LEU A 246 -44.34 -3.07 8.60
N THR A 247 -43.94 -2.27 7.60
CA THR A 247 -44.86 -1.34 6.94
C THR A 247 -45.95 -2.09 6.17
N GLY A 248 -45.62 -3.20 5.51
CA GLY A 248 -46.60 -4.07 4.86
C GLY A 248 -47.66 -4.61 5.82
N ILE A 249 -47.23 -5.16 6.98
CA ILE A 249 -48.15 -5.64 8.03
C ILE A 249 -49.04 -4.49 8.53
N TYR A 250 -48.45 -3.32 8.81
CA TYR A 250 -49.18 -2.14 9.25
C TYR A 250 -50.26 -1.71 8.24
N THR A 251 -49.93 -1.67 6.94
CA THR A 251 -50.88 -1.32 5.88
C THR A 251 -52.03 -2.33 5.79
N VAL A 252 -51.75 -3.64 5.87
CA VAL A 252 -52.79 -4.68 5.84
C VAL A 252 -53.73 -4.56 7.05
N CYS A 253 -53.20 -4.32 8.25
CA CYS A 253 -54.01 -4.12 9.46
C CYS A 253 -54.96 -2.93 9.35
N ILE A 254 -54.50 -1.80 8.80
CA ILE A 254 -55.34 -0.60 8.59
C ILE A 254 -56.40 -0.83 7.52
N TYR A 255 -56.05 -1.53 6.44
CA TYR A 255 -56.99 -1.86 5.38
C TYR A 255 -58.18 -2.68 5.90
N ILE A 256 -57.92 -3.69 6.73
CA ILE A 256 -58.97 -4.50 7.38
C ILE A 256 -59.76 -3.67 8.40
N GLY A 257 -59.14 -2.68 9.05
CA GLY A 257 -59.77 -1.79 10.03
C GLY A 257 -60.67 -0.68 9.46
N GLY A 258 -60.82 -0.57 8.14
CA GLY A 258 -61.86 0.26 7.50
C GLY A 258 -61.69 1.79 7.61
N ARG A 259 -60.48 2.30 7.89
CA ARG A 259 -60.18 3.75 7.94
C ARG A 259 -59.12 4.12 6.88
N PRO A 260 -59.49 4.32 5.60
CA PRO A 260 -58.53 4.26 4.49
C PRO A 260 -57.67 5.52 4.28
N VAL A 261 -57.88 6.59 5.05
CA VAL A 261 -57.27 7.89 4.74
C VAL A 261 -56.66 8.57 5.96
N VAL A 262 -55.51 8.06 6.41
CA VAL A 262 -54.32 8.84 6.85
C VAL A 262 -53.11 7.89 6.73
N GLY A 263 -52.07 8.28 5.97
CA GLY A 263 -50.91 7.41 5.74
C GLY A 263 -49.96 7.83 4.62
N TRP A 264 -50.32 8.86 3.84
CA TRP A 264 -49.49 9.37 2.74
C TRP A 264 -48.06 9.74 3.18
N THR A 265 -47.93 10.42 4.32
CA THR A 265 -46.63 10.83 4.87
C THR A 265 -45.77 9.62 5.25
N THR A 266 -46.36 8.61 5.88
CA THR A 266 -45.66 7.37 6.24
C THR A 266 -45.30 6.53 5.02
N THR A 267 -46.16 6.47 4.00
CA THR A 267 -45.88 5.75 2.75
C THR A 267 -44.83 6.47 1.92
N MET A 268 -44.87 7.79 1.83
CA MET A 268 -43.87 8.57 1.09
C MET A 268 -42.51 8.55 1.79
N LEU A 269 -42.47 8.61 3.12
CA LEU A 269 -41.23 8.48 3.88
C LEU A 269 -40.63 7.09 3.70
N PHE A 270 -41.44 6.03 3.80
CA PHE A 270 -41.00 4.66 3.54
C PHE A 270 -40.48 4.49 2.10
N LEU A 271 -41.22 4.97 1.10
CA LEU A 271 -40.84 4.88 -0.30
C LEU A 271 -39.52 5.64 -0.57
N SER A 272 -39.38 6.84 0.00
CA SER A 272 -38.16 7.64 -0.09
C SER A 272 -36.96 6.91 0.53
N PHE A 273 -37.15 6.26 1.68
CA PHE A 273 -36.10 5.49 2.35
C PHE A 273 -35.74 4.21 1.58
N ALA A 274 -36.72 3.52 1.01
CA ALA A 274 -36.51 2.35 0.15
C ALA A 274 -35.75 2.71 -1.13
N PHE A 275 -36.11 3.82 -1.79
CA PHE A 275 -35.38 4.32 -2.96
C PHE A 275 -33.95 4.74 -2.60
N LEU A 276 -33.75 5.47 -1.50
CA LEU A 276 -32.41 5.78 -1.00
C LEU A 276 -31.61 4.50 -0.81
N GLY A 277 -32.22 3.47 -0.23
CA GLY A 277 -31.54 2.21 -0.02
C GLY A 277 -31.17 1.48 -1.31
N LEU A 278 -32.06 1.48 -2.29
CA LEU A 278 -31.81 0.94 -3.62
C LEU A 278 -30.64 1.66 -4.29
N PHE A 279 -30.61 3.00 -4.26
CA PHE A 279 -29.51 3.79 -4.81
C PHE A 279 -28.18 3.49 -4.10
N VAL A 280 -28.18 3.27 -2.79
CA VAL A 280 -26.96 2.88 -2.05
C VAL A 280 -26.43 1.53 -2.52
N ILE A 281 -27.29 0.51 -2.62
CA ILE A 281 -26.89 -0.83 -3.09
C ILE A 281 -26.39 -0.76 -4.54
N LEU A 282 -27.11 -0.05 -5.41
CA LEU A 282 -26.72 0.14 -6.80
C LEU A 282 -25.36 0.85 -6.91
N THR A 283 -25.10 1.86 -6.08
CA THR A 283 -23.80 2.54 -6.02
C THR A 283 -22.68 1.57 -5.67
N ILE A 284 -22.90 0.67 -4.71
CA ILE A 284 -21.91 -0.36 -4.32
C ILE A 284 -21.64 -1.31 -5.47
N ILE A 285 -22.68 -1.78 -6.17
CA ILE A 285 -22.54 -2.65 -7.36
C ILE A 285 -21.75 -1.95 -8.45
N ILE A 286 -22.09 -0.70 -8.78
CA ILE A 286 -21.37 0.10 -9.79
C ILE A 286 -19.90 0.27 -9.40
N LYS A 287 -19.59 0.52 -8.12
CA LYS A 287 -18.21 0.63 -7.63
C LYS A 287 -17.44 -0.68 -7.78
N TYR A 288 -18.05 -1.83 -7.44
CA TYR A 288 -17.43 -3.15 -7.65
C TYR A 288 -17.20 -3.45 -9.13
N MET A 289 -18.18 -3.18 -10.00
CA MET A 289 -18.04 -3.35 -11.45
C MET A 289 -16.92 -2.47 -12.00
N SER A 290 -16.87 -1.19 -11.61
CA SER A 290 -15.79 -0.26 -11.99
C SER A 290 -14.42 -0.78 -11.57
N LEU A 291 -14.30 -1.36 -10.36
CA LEU A 291 -13.06 -1.92 -9.85
C LEU A 291 -12.62 -3.17 -10.64
N ILE A 292 -13.55 -4.07 -10.95
CA ILE A 292 -13.30 -5.26 -11.80
C ILE A 292 -12.88 -4.82 -13.21
N LEU A 293 -13.56 -3.83 -13.80
CA LEU A 293 -13.21 -3.28 -15.11
C LEU A 293 -11.80 -2.68 -15.07
N LYS A 294 -11.47 -1.87 -14.06
CA LYS A 294 -10.14 -1.27 -13.90
C LYS A 294 -9.02 -2.31 -13.83
N ILE A 295 -9.25 -3.42 -13.12
CA ILE A 295 -8.28 -4.53 -13.04
C ILE A 295 -8.11 -5.24 -14.39
N ASN A 296 -9.20 -5.42 -15.16
CA ASN A 296 -9.15 -6.11 -16.46
C ASN A 296 -8.61 -5.23 -17.60
N PHE A 297 -8.92 -3.92 -17.60
CA PHE A 297 -8.55 -3.01 -18.69
C PHE A 297 -7.12 -2.45 -18.56
N ASN A 298 -6.56 -2.36 -17.36
CA ASN A 298 -5.16 -1.95 -17.19
C ASN A 298 -4.21 -3.07 -17.64
N LYS A 299 -3.96 -3.15 -18.95
CA LYS A 299 -2.97 -4.04 -19.57
C LYS A 299 -1.52 -3.63 -19.26
N GLN A 300 -1.27 -2.34 -19.00
CA GLN A 300 0.03 -1.83 -18.57
C GLN A 300 0.02 -1.58 -17.06
N LYS A 301 0.96 -2.21 -16.35
CA LYS A 301 1.09 -2.08 -14.90
C LYS A 301 1.45 -0.65 -14.48
N TYR A 302 2.33 0.00 -15.24
CA TYR A 302 2.85 1.34 -15.04
C TYR A 302 3.53 1.83 -16.33
N ILE A 303 3.78 3.13 -16.43
CA ILE A 303 4.42 3.76 -17.60
C ILE A 303 5.70 4.47 -17.16
N ILE A 304 6.82 4.11 -17.77
CA ILE A 304 8.17 4.63 -17.50
C ILE A 304 8.56 5.57 -18.64
N GLU A 305 9.12 6.72 -18.32
CA GLU A 305 9.71 7.66 -19.28
C GLU A 305 11.14 7.27 -19.64
N SER A 306 11.99 7.07 -18.64
CA SER A 306 13.40 6.77 -18.84
C SER A 306 13.99 5.98 -17.68
N ILE A 307 15.06 5.25 -17.97
CA ILE A 307 15.91 4.58 -16.98
C ILE A 307 17.33 5.10 -17.19
N GLU A 308 17.85 5.79 -16.19
CA GLU A 308 19.19 6.37 -16.20
C GLU A 308 20.08 5.58 -15.23
N LYS A 309 21.07 4.86 -15.74
CA LYS A 309 22.14 4.29 -14.91
C LYS A 309 23.26 5.29 -14.78
N ILE A 310 23.47 5.84 -13.58
CA ILE A 310 24.53 6.82 -13.36
C ILE A 310 25.85 6.06 -13.27
N THR A 311 26.70 6.31 -14.27
CA THR A 311 28.02 5.70 -14.41
C THR A 311 29.06 6.74 -14.05
N ASN A 312 29.93 6.40 -13.10
CA ASN A 312 30.82 7.35 -12.43
C ASN A 312 32.16 6.68 -12.12
#